data_AF-A0A2B0TTY2-F1
#
_entry.id   AF-A0A2B0TTY2-F1
#
_cell.length_a   1.000
_cell.length_b   1.000
_cell.length_c   1.000
_cell.angle_alpha   90.00
_cell.angle_beta   90.00
_cell.angle_gamma   90.00
#
_symmetry.space_group_name_H-M   'P 1'
#
loop_
_entity.id
_entity.type
_entity.pdbx_description
1 polymer ?
#
loop_
_entity_poly.entity_id
_entity_poly.type
_entity_poly.pdbx_seq_one_letter_code
_entity_poly.pdbx_strand_id
1 'polypeptide(L)'
;MKKLILAIGITLLVVAGCSNNDAFDKAKKQGDLALENKEYDRAVASFELALKENKDDREVRLKMNQTNKMIEVLQESNIDRAISLLREIENDSASSVILVKQAKEKREDLSNQKDEEEKYKQMLAKVEELKNQQKFVDVKEQLNVIIRETKGKEQFKIYYQNANEQITQIVPRAVEVDKTKDENRKEEKVIEEKPKKDSVITGQKAEYITKLNGIEESLKKLDYLYENGITTEMKEGEVKRYDAWDQALNEIYGVLKKQLSISEMNTLREKQREWITYRDSKAEEAWNESGQGTLSGIATISSKATSTRERCYQLVEQYMK
;
A
#
# COMPACT_ATOMS: atom_id res chain seq x y z
N MET A 1 40.06 -1.76 -17.20
CA MET A 1 41.11 -1.26 -16.29
C MET A 1 40.57 -1.29 -14.87
N LYS A 2 41.28 -2.02 -14.00
CA LYS A 2 41.30 -2.09 -12.53
C LYS A 2 40.01 -1.79 -11.73
N LYS A 3 39.47 -2.86 -11.11
CA LYS A 3 38.54 -2.82 -9.98
C LYS A 3 39.26 -2.27 -8.75
N LEU A 4 38.73 -1.21 -8.13
CA LEU A 4 39.15 -0.72 -6.81
C LEU A 4 38.28 -1.42 -5.76
N ILE A 5 38.89 -2.36 -5.04
CA ILE A 5 38.31 -2.98 -3.84
C ILE A 5 38.59 -2.04 -2.68
N LEU A 6 37.54 -1.42 -2.14
CA LEU A 6 37.61 -0.64 -0.91
C LEU A 6 37.67 -1.65 0.26
N ALA A 7 38.89 -2.00 0.68
CA ALA A 7 39.10 -2.74 1.91
C ALA A 7 38.90 -1.79 3.10
N ILE A 8 37.74 -1.87 3.75
CA ILE A 8 37.52 -1.25 5.06
C ILE A 8 38.32 -2.09 6.06
N GLY A 9 39.51 -1.61 6.39
CA GLY A 9 40.38 -2.21 7.39
C GLY A 9 39.69 -2.17 8.76
N ILE A 10 39.35 -3.35 9.28
CA ILE A 10 39.06 -3.53 10.70
C ILE A 10 40.39 -3.39 11.42
N THR A 11 40.64 -2.22 12.01
CA THR A 11 41.77 -2.00 12.91
C THR A 11 41.54 -2.81 14.18
N LEU A 12 42.09 -4.03 14.19
CA LEU A 12 42.22 -4.87 15.37
C LEU A 12 43.20 -4.22 16.34
N LEU A 13 42.69 -3.39 17.25
CA LEU A 13 43.37 -3.06 18.50
C LEU A 13 43.35 -4.31 19.38
N VAL A 14 44.36 -5.14 19.23
CA VAL A 14 44.69 -6.19 20.19
C VAL A 14 45.27 -5.50 21.42
N VAL A 15 44.45 -5.33 22.45
CA VAL A 15 44.92 -5.05 23.81
C VAL A 15 44.79 -6.35 24.61
N ALA A 16 45.89 -6.69 25.26
CA ALA A 16 46.14 -7.94 25.94
C ALA A 16 45.21 -8.22 27.13
N GLY A 17 44.88 -9.49 27.32
CA GLY A 17 44.55 -10.13 28.59
C GLY A 17 43.19 -9.81 29.20
N CYS A 18 42.18 -10.63 28.92
CA CYS A 18 40.93 -10.66 29.68
C CYS A 18 40.62 -12.09 30.11
N SER A 19 40.25 -12.29 31.38
CA SER A 19 39.72 -13.55 31.87
C SER A 19 38.42 -13.90 31.12
N ASN A 20 38.14 -15.18 30.92
CA ASN A 20 36.98 -15.65 30.14
C ASN A 20 35.62 -15.05 30.59
N ASN A 21 35.49 -14.60 31.85
CA ASN A 21 34.27 -13.99 32.35
C ASN A 21 33.93 -12.63 31.69
N ASP A 22 34.93 -11.84 31.29
CA ASP A 22 34.69 -10.52 30.70
C ASP A 22 34.10 -10.62 29.28
N ALA A 23 34.48 -11.65 28.50
CA ALA A 23 33.91 -11.90 27.19
C ALA A 23 32.45 -12.38 27.28
N PHE A 24 32.16 -13.27 28.23
CA PHE A 24 30.80 -13.72 28.52
C PHE A 24 29.87 -12.57 28.90
N ASP A 25 30.26 -11.75 29.88
CA ASP A 25 29.44 -10.65 30.39
C ASP A 25 29.18 -9.59 29.31
N LYS A 26 30.18 -9.29 28.48
CA LYS A 26 30.03 -8.38 27.33
C LYS A 26 29.03 -8.90 26.32
N ALA A 27 29.12 -10.18 25.92
CA ALA A 27 28.21 -10.79 24.96
C ALA A 27 26.77 -10.89 25.50
N LYS A 28 26.61 -11.26 26.78
CA LYS A 28 25.31 -11.26 27.46
C LYS A 28 24.68 -9.87 27.44
N LYS A 29 25.43 -8.83 27.80
CA LYS A 29 24.97 -7.44 27.79
C LYS A 29 24.59 -6.95 26.39
N GLN A 30 25.35 -7.35 25.36
CA GLN A 30 25.00 -7.05 23.96
C GLN A 30 23.68 -7.71 23.57
N GLY A 31 23.44 -8.96 23.99
CA GLY A 31 22.18 -9.64 23.76
C GLY A 31 20.99 -8.94 24.44
N ASP A 32 21.15 -8.56 25.70
CA ASP A 32 20.12 -7.82 26.44
C ASP A 32 19.82 -6.45 25.80
N LEU A 33 20.84 -5.71 25.35
CA LEU A 33 20.66 -4.45 24.63
C LEU A 33 19.96 -4.64 23.28
N ALA A 34 20.27 -5.72 22.55
CA ALA A 34 19.57 -6.03 21.30
C ALA A 34 18.08 -6.37 21.56
N LEU A 35 17.77 -7.05 22.67
CA LEU A 35 16.38 -7.29 23.08
C LEU A 35 15.63 -5.99 23.40
N GLU A 36 16.27 -5.03 24.08
CA GLU A 36 15.69 -3.71 24.33
C GLU A 36 15.27 -3.00 23.04
N ASN A 37 16.05 -3.19 21.97
CA ASN A 37 15.79 -2.63 20.64
C ASN A 37 14.92 -3.54 19.74
N LYS A 38 14.39 -4.65 20.26
CA LYS A 38 13.62 -5.67 19.50
C LYS A 38 14.40 -6.25 18.31
N GLU A 39 15.73 -6.23 18.37
CA GLU A 39 16.64 -6.76 17.35
C GLU A 39 16.92 -8.26 17.61
N TYR A 40 15.90 -9.10 17.45
CA TYR A 40 15.94 -10.50 17.89
C TYR A 40 17.09 -11.32 17.28
N ASP A 41 17.38 -11.18 15.99
CA ASP A 41 18.50 -11.89 15.35
C ASP A 41 19.86 -11.52 15.96
N ARG A 42 20.07 -10.23 16.27
CA ARG A 42 21.29 -9.76 16.93
C ARG A 42 21.38 -10.22 18.37
N ALA A 43 20.24 -10.27 19.06
CA ALA A 43 20.17 -10.81 20.41
C ALA A 43 20.56 -12.30 20.43
N VAL A 44 20.03 -13.12 19.52
CA VAL A 44 20.41 -14.54 19.37
C VAL A 44 21.91 -14.67 19.12
N ALA A 45 22.47 -13.96 18.12
CA ALA A 45 23.90 -14.03 17.82
C ALA A 45 24.77 -13.64 19.03
N SER A 46 24.35 -12.65 19.81
CA SER A 46 25.07 -12.24 21.02
C SER A 46 24.97 -13.27 22.15
N PHE A 47 23.80 -13.90 22.33
CA PHE A 47 23.63 -14.98 23.31
C PHE A 47 24.37 -16.26 22.91
N GLU A 48 24.46 -16.57 21.62
CA GLU A 48 25.30 -17.66 21.11
C GLU A 48 26.79 -17.43 21.43
N LEU A 49 27.28 -16.20 21.25
CA LEU A 49 28.64 -15.81 21.65
C LEU A 49 28.84 -15.97 23.16
N ALA A 50 27.87 -15.55 23.99
CA ALA A 50 27.95 -15.75 25.43
C ALA A 50 27.99 -17.26 25.78
N LEU A 51 27.12 -18.08 25.20
CA LEU A 51 27.10 -19.53 25.44
C LEU A 51 28.36 -20.26 24.93
N LYS A 52 29.09 -19.68 23.98
CA LYS A 52 30.39 -20.20 23.57
C LYS A 52 31.41 -20.13 24.71
N GLU A 53 31.39 -19.04 25.48
CA GLU A 53 32.28 -18.79 26.62
C GLU A 53 31.81 -19.53 27.89
N ASN A 54 30.49 -19.57 28.13
CA ASN A 54 29.88 -20.33 29.23
C ASN A 54 28.66 -21.13 28.75
N LYS A 55 28.90 -22.39 28.40
CA LYS A 55 27.86 -23.27 27.83
C LYS A 55 26.74 -23.57 28.80
N ASP A 56 27.00 -23.60 30.11
CA ASP A 56 26.04 -24.09 31.10
C ASP A 56 25.14 -22.99 31.68
N ASP A 57 25.28 -21.75 31.19
CA ASP A 57 24.44 -20.65 31.64
C ASP A 57 22.97 -20.86 31.23
N ARG A 58 22.14 -21.14 32.22
CA ARG A 58 20.71 -21.42 32.03
C ARG A 58 19.92 -20.18 31.63
N GLU A 59 20.30 -19.01 32.14
CA GLU A 59 19.58 -17.76 31.88
C GLU A 59 19.77 -17.33 30.43
N VAL A 60 21.01 -17.32 29.95
CA VAL A 60 21.33 -16.96 28.55
C VAL A 60 20.72 -17.96 27.59
N ARG A 61 20.77 -19.26 27.91
CA ARG A 61 20.12 -20.29 27.08
C ARG A 61 18.61 -20.12 27.01
N LEU A 62 17.97 -19.79 28.13
CA LEU A 62 16.54 -19.53 28.17
C LEU A 62 16.18 -18.29 27.35
N LYS A 63 16.90 -17.18 27.54
CA LYS A 63 16.75 -15.95 26.75
C LYS A 63 16.91 -16.22 25.26
N MET A 64 17.94 -16.97 24.86
CA MET A 64 18.16 -17.34 23.46
C MET A 64 16.99 -18.16 22.89
N ASN A 65 16.53 -19.19 23.63
CA ASN A 65 15.39 -20.00 23.20
C ASN A 65 14.10 -19.18 23.06
N GLN A 66 13.82 -18.29 23.99
CA GLN A 66 12.67 -17.39 23.96
C GLN A 66 12.77 -16.37 22.83
N THR A 67 13.97 -15.86 22.55
CA THR A 67 14.24 -14.96 21.43
C THR A 67 14.01 -15.67 20.10
N ASN A 68 14.44 -16.93 19.95
CA ASN A 68 14.14 -17.74 18.77
C ASN A 68 12.64 -17.96 18.57
N LYS A 69 11.87 -18.18 19.64
CA LYS A 69 10.40 -18.23 19.55
C LYS A 69 9.80 -16.90 19.08
N MET A 70 10.33 -15.76 19.51
CA MET A 70 9.90 -14.45 19.00
C MET A 70 10.17 -14.32 17.49
N ILE A 71 11.31 -14.83 17.00
CA ILE A 71 11.62 -14.87 15.56
C ILE A 71 10.63 -15.79 14.82
N GLU A 72 10.34 -16.98 15.37
CA GLU A 72 9.34 -17.91 14.82
C GLU A 72 7.97 -17.23 14.68
N VAL A 73 7.54 -16.49 15.70
CA VAL A 73 6.29 -15.70 15.68
C VAL A 73 6.27 -14.66 14.55
N LEU A 74 7.40 -14.01 14.24
CA LEU A 74 7.46 -13.00 13.17
C LEU A 74 7.36 -13.62 11.76
N GLN A 75 7.72 -14.90 11.62
CA GLN A 75 7.69 -15.63 10.36
C GLN A 75 6.42 -16.50 10.22
N GLU A 76 5.72 -16.73 11.32
CA GLU A 76 4.52 -17.57 11.36
C GLU A 76 3.34 -16.88 10.65
N SER A 77 2.81 -17.56 9.64
CA SER A 77 1.64 -17.10 8.88
C SER A 77 0.32 -17.44 9.59
N ASN A 78 0.32 -18.46 10.45
CA ASN A 78 -0.84 -18.88 11.23
C ASN A 78 -0.92 -18.11 12.56
N ILE A 79 -1.85 -17.14 12.62
CA ILE A 79 -2.05 -16.27 13.78
C ILE A 79 -2.32 -17.06 15.08
N ASP A 80 -3.08 -18.16 15.01
CA ASP A 80 -3.38 -18.97 16.20
C ASP A 80 -2.12 -19.67 16.73
N ARG A 81 -1.26 -20.15 15.83
CA ARG A 81 0.03 -20.75 16.20
C ARG A 81 0.96 -19.68 16.78
N ALA A 82 1.03 -18.51 16.17
CA ALA A 82 1.81 -17.38 16.67
C ALA A 82 1.36 -16.97 18.09
N ILE A 83 0.05 -16.83 18.33
CA ILE A 83 -0.50 -16.53 19.66
C ILE A 83 -0.16 -17.64 20.67
N SER A 84 -0.20 -18.91 20.27
CA SER A 84 0.20 -20.03 21.13
C SER A 84 1.66 -19.92 21.57
N LEU A 85 2.57 -19.64 20.63
CA LEU A 85 4.00 -19.48 20.91
C LEU A 85 4.26 -18.31 21.88
N LEU A 86 3.56 -17.19 21.70
CA LEU A 86 3.66 -16.04 22.60
C LEU A 86 3.21 -16.38 24.02
N ARG A 87 2.11 -17.15 24.16
CA ARG A 87 1.64 -17.63 25.48
C ARG A 87 2.63 -18.57 26.16
N GLU A 88 3.40 -19.36 25.41
CA GLU A 88 4.46 -20.18 26.01
C GLU A 88 5.55 -19.33 26.68
N ILE A 89 5.87 -18.15 26.11
CA ILE A 89 6.82 -17.20 26.73
C ILE A 89 6.19 -16.55 27.95
N GLU A 90 4.93 -16.10 27.85
CA GLU A 90 4.23 -15.42 28.95
C GLU A 90 4.02 -16.30 30.18
N ASN A 91 3.75 -17.59 29.97
CA ASN A 91 3.39 -18.52 31.06
C ASN A 91 4.59 -19.20 31.71
N ASP A 92 5.79 -19.07 31.13
CA ASP A 92 7.00 -19.59 31.75
C ASP A 92 7.49 -18.63 32.83
N SER A 93 7.45 -19.07 34.09
CA SER A 93 7.85 -18.28 35.25
C SER A 93 9.33 -17.90 35.25
N ALA A 94 10.18 -18.60 34.49
CA ALA A 94 11.60 -18.29 34.35
C ALA A 94 11.86 -17.28 33.21
N SER A 95 10.83 -16.90 32.45
CA SER A 95 10.97 -16.02 31.30
C SER A 95 11.57 -14.67 31.63
N SER A 96 12.32 -14.15 30.66
CA SER A 96 12.81 -12.80 30.73
C SER A 96 11.65 -11.80 30.73
N VAL A 97 11.65 -10.89 31.71
CA VAL A 97 10.61 -9.85 31.86
C VAL A 97 10.42 -9.04 30.57
N ILE A 98 11.51 -8.74 29.85
CA ILE A 98 11.43 -7.98 28.61
C ILE A 98 10.75 -8.79 27.50
N LEU A 99 11.06 -10.07 27.38
CA LEU A 99 10.46 -10.97 26.39
C LEU A 99 8.99 -11.24 26.72
N VAL A 100 8.61 -11.38 28.00
CA VAL A 100 7.21 -11.49 28.42
C VAL A 100 6.43 -10.24 28.02
N LYS A 101 6.98 -9.04 28.28
CA LYS A 101 6.33 -7.78 27.89
C LYS A 101 6.14 -7.69 26.38
N GLN A 102 7.19 -7.95 25.61
CA GLN A 102 7.15 -7.90 24.15
C GLN A 102 6.23 -8.97 23.56
N ALA A 103 6.19 -10.16 24.17
CA ALA A 103 5.30 -11.24 23.75
C ALA A 103 3.83 -10.84 23.96
N LYS A 104 3.52 -10.26 25.12
CA LYS A 104 2.17 -9.78 25.43
C LYS A 104 1.71 -8.68 24.47
N GLU A 105 2.56 -7.68 24.21
CA GLU A 105 2.29 -6.62 23.23
C GLU A 105 1.95 -7.22 21.86
N LYS A 106 2.82 -8.10 21.34
CA LYS A 106 2.62 -8.73 20.03
C LYS A 106 1.36 -9.60 20.00
N ARG A 107 1.03 -10.28 21.10
CA ARG A 107 -0.15 -11.14 21.21
C ARG A 107 -1.43 -10.32 21.16
N GLU A 108 -1.46 -9.17 21.84
CA GLU A 108 -2.59 -8.24 21.79
C GLU A 108 -2.80 -7.70 20.36
N ASP A 109 -1.72 -7.33 19.66
CA ASP A 109 -1.80 -6.94 18.24
C ASP A 109 -2.39 -8.04 17.36
N LEU A 110 -1.91 -9.28 17.52
CA LEU A 110 -2.41 -10.43 16.76
C LEU A 110 -3.87 -10.78 17.09
N SER A 111 -4.27 -10.63 18.36
CA SER A 111 -5.67 -10.84 18.78
C SER A 111 -6.59 -9.79 18.14
N ASN A 112 -6.19 -8.52 18.17
CA ASN A 112 -6.95 -7.44 17.54
C ASN A 112 -7.06 -7.65 16.03
N GLN A 113 -5.97 -8.07 15.39
CA GLN A 113 -5.97 -8.42 13.97
C GLN A 113 -6.98 -9.54 13.65
N LYS A 114 -7.02 -10.60 14.49
CA LYS A 114 -7.95 -11.71 14.33
C LYS A 114 -9.41 -11.25 14.47
N ASP A 115 -9.70 -10.40 15.45
CA ASP A 115 -11.05 -9.87 15.67
C ASP A 115 -11.50 -8.96 14.51
N GLU A 116 -10.61 -8.11 14.00
CA GLU A 116 -10.88 -7.31 12.79
C GLU A 116 -11.12 -8.20 11.56
N GLU A 117 -10.34 -9.27 11.40
CA GLU A 117 -10.50 -10.21 10.29
C GLU A 117 -11.88 -10.88 10.33
N GLU A 118 -12.30 -11.35 11.50
CA GLU A 118 -13.60 -11.99 11.69
C GLU A 118 -14.75 -11.02 11.43
N LYS A 119 -14.61 -9.76 11.86
CA LYS A 119 -15.55 -8.69 11.53
C LYS A 119 -15.72 -8.54 10.01
N TYR A 120 -14.63 -8.48 9.23
CA TYR A 120 -14.72 -8.34 7.78
C TYR A 120 -15.31 -9.58 7.10
N LYS A 121 -15.02 -10.79 7.59
CA LYS A 121 -15.67 -12.03 7.11
C LYS A 121 -17.19 -11.96 7.30
N GLN A 122 -17.64 -11.52 8.48
CA GLN A 122 -19.07 -11.37 8.77
C GLN A 122 -19.73 -10.31 7.87
N MET A 123 -19.05 -9.19 7.63
CA MET A 123 -19.56 -8.16 6.70
C MET A 123 -19.68 -8.69 5.27
N LEU A 124 -18.71 -9.47 4.78
CA LEU A 124 -18.78 -10.09 3.46
C LEU A 124 -19.91 -11.14 3.37
N ALA A 125 -20.13 -11.93 4.42
CA ALA A 125 -21.29 -12.82 4.48
C ALA A 125 -22.61 -12.04 4.41
N LYS A 126 -22.68 -10.88 5.09
CA LYS A 126 -23.85 -10.01 5.02
C LYS A 126 -24.05 -9.40 3.63
N VAL A 127 -22.96 -9.06 2.93
CA VAL A 127 -23.01 -8.61 1.53
C VAL A 127 -23.69 -9.65 0.64
N GLU A 128 -23.34 -10.93 0.76
CA GLU A 128 -23.98 -12.01 -0.01
C GLU A 128 -25.47 -12.16 0.32
N GLU A 129 -25.85 -12.06 1.59
CA GLU A 129 -27.26 -12.05 2.00
C GLU A 129 -28.05 -10.89 1.36
N LEU A 130 -27.48 -9.68 1.38
CA LEU A 130 -28.10 -8.48 0.81
C LEU A 130 -28.19 -8.55 -0.72
N LYS A 131 -27.20 -9.15 -1.40
CA LYS A 131 -27.27 -9.41 -2.85
C LYS A 131 -28.44 -10.34 -3.21
N ASN A 132 -28.63 -11.41 -2.44
CA ASN A 132 -29.75 -12.34 -2.64
C ASN A 132 -31.11 -11.66 -2.43
N GLN A 133 -31.15 -10.66 -1.54
CA GLN A 133 -32.33 -9.81 -1.32
C GLN A 133 -32.46 -8.66 -2.34
N GLN A 134 -31.56 -8.56 -3.32
CA GLN A 134 -31.49 -7.48 -4.30
C GLN A 134 -31.34 -6.06 -3.70
N LYS A 135 -30.84 -5.95 -2.47
CA LYS A 135 -30.63 -4.67 -1.76
C LYS A 135 -29.28 -4.05 -2.12
N PHE A 136 -29.10 -3.69 -3.39
CA PHE A 136 -27.80 -3.28 -3.93
C PHE A 136 -27.23 -1.97 -3.35
N VAL A 137 -28.08 -1.08 -2.82
CA VAL A 137 -27.64 0.13 -2.09
C VAL A 137 -26.96 -0.26 -0.77
N ASP A 138 -27.59 -1.15 0.01
CA ASP A 138 -27.04 -1.63 1.28
C ASP A 138 -25.75 -2.43 1.06
N VAL A 139 -25.69 -3.21 -0.03
CA VAL A 139 -24.46 -3.92 -0.43
C VAL A 139 -23.32 -2.93 -0.69
N LYS A 140 -23.57 -1.86 -1.46
CA LYS A 140 -22.57 -0.84 -1.76
C LYS A 140 -22.04 -0.18 -0.48
N GLU A 141 -22.93 0.14 0.46
CA GLU A 141 -22.55 0.76 1.73
C GLU A 141 -21.66 -0.18 2.56
N GLN A 142 -22.04 -1.45 2.72
CA GLN A 142 -21.25 -2.45 3.44
C GLN A 142 -19.85 -2.61 2.83
N LEU A 143 -19.76 -2.73 1.50
CA LEU A 143 -18.48 -2.86 0.81
C LEU A 143 -17.60 -1.61 0.97
N ASN A 144 -18.18 -0.41 0.95
CA ASN A 144 -17.44 0.85 1.18
C ASN A 144 -16.84 0.91 2.59
N VAL A 145 -17.53 0.40 3.61
CA VAL A 145 -16.99 0.32 4.97
C VAL A 145 -15.78 -0.61 5.00
N ILE A 146 -15.87 -1.80 4.40
CA ILE A 146 -14.72 -2.73 4.31
C ILE A 146 -13.54 -2.04 3.62
N ILE A 147 -13.78 -1.41 2.46
CA ILE A 147 -12.75 -0.70 1.70
C ILE A 147 -12.09 0.39 2.55
N ARG A 148 -12.87 1.22 3.23
CA ARG A 148 -12.36 2.31 4.06
C ARG A 148 -11.48 1.80 5.20
N GLU A 149 -11.91 0.76 5.90
CA GLU A 149 -11.25 0.26 7.11
C GLU A 149 -10.04 -0.63 6.83
N THR A 150 -10.00 -1.27 5.66
CA THR A 150 -8.91 -2.15 5.22
C THR A 150 -7.86 -1.45 4.35
N LYS A 151 -8.16 -0.24 3.84
CA LYS A 151 -7.26 0.53 2.98
C LYS A 151 -5.90 0.76 3.65
N GLY A 152 -4.83 0.30 2.99
CA GLY A 152 -3.45 0.49 3.46
C GLY A 152 -3.03 -0.44 4.59
N LYS A 153 -3.89 -1.36 5.05
CA LYS A 153 -3.52 -2.41 6.01
C LYS A 153 -3.12 -3.67 5.25
N GLU A 154 -1.82 -3.97 5.14
CA GLU A 154 -1.32 -5.10 4.33
C GLU A 154 -1.96 -6.43 4.74
N GLN A 155 -2.16 -6.65 6.04
CA GLN A 155 -2.80 -7.85 6.58
C GLN A 155 -4.26 -8.03 6.14
N PHE A 156 -4.93 -6.97 5.65
CA PHE A 156 -6.31 -7.02 5.15
C PHE A 156 -6.42 -6.72 3.65
N LYS A 157 -5.31 -6.76 2.91
CA LYS A 157 -5.27 -6.47 1.47
C LYS A 157 -6.24 -7.32 0.65
N ILE A 158 -6.40 -8.60 0.99
CA ILE A 158 -7.33 -9.50 0.29
C ILE A 158 -8.79 -9.02 0.47
N TYR A 159 -9.17 -8.60 1.67
CA TYR A 159 -10.51 -8.05 1.94
C TYR A 159 -10.75 -6.75 1.19
N TYR A 160 -9.75 -5.87 1.16
CA TYR A 160 -9.79 -4.63 0.38
C TYR A 160 -9.99 -4.90 -1.12
N GLN A 161 -9.21 -5.82 -1.69
CA GLN A 161 -9.30 -6.17 -3.12
C GLN A 161 -10.64 -6.81 -3.47
N ASN A 162 -11.07 -7.78 -2.66
CA ASN A 162 -12.35 -8.45 -2.83
C ASN A 162 -13.51 -7.46 -2.78
N ALA A 163 -13.52 -6.53 -1.82
CA ALA A 163 -14.58 -5.56 -1.70
C ALA A 163 -14.64 -4.58 -2.90
N ASN A 164 -13.48 -4.12 -3.39
CA ASN A 164 -13.42 -3.24 -4.57
C ASN A 164 -13.92 -3.95 -5.84
N GLU A 165 -13.50 -5.20 -6.05
CA GLU A 165 -13.95 -5.99 -7.21
C GLU A 165 -15.48 -6.15 -7.20
N GLN A 166 -16.06 -6.49 -6.04
CA GLN A 166 -17.50 -6.61 -5.89
C GLN A 166 -18.24 -5.29 -6.11
N ILE A 167 -17.70 -4.16 -5.63
CA ILE A 167 -18.29 -2.84 -5.88
C ILE A 167 -18.35 -2.56 -7.38
N THR A 168 -17.27 -2.79 -8.12
CA THR A 168 -17.25 -2.55 -9.57
C THR A 168 -18.34 -3.33 -10.31
N GLN A 169 -18.62 -4.56 -9.89
CA GLN A 169 -19.67 -5.39 -10.49
C GLN A 169 -21.09 -4.92 -10.13
N ILE A 170 -21.28 -4.27 -8.98
CA ILE A 170 -22.60 -3.90 -8.44
C ILE A 170 -23.01 -2.48 -8.83
N VAL A 171 -22.06 -1.58 -9.07
CA VAL A 171 -22.33 -0.17 -9.45
C VAL A 171 -23.33 -0.04 -10.61
N PRO A 172 -23.24 -0.82 -11.70
CA PRO A 172 -24.24 -0.77 -12.78
C PRO A 172 -25.66 -1.12 -12.31
N ARG A 173 -25.80 -2.13 -11.44
CA ARG A 173 -27.09 -2.64 -10.95
C ARG A 173 -27.74 -1.72 -9.92
N ALA A 174 -26.94 -1.06 -9.07
CA ALA A 174 -27.45 -0.09 -8.09
C ALA A 174 -28.05 1.15 -8.75
N VAL A 175 -27.48 1.60 -9.89
CA VAL A 175 -27.98 2.73 -10.67
C VAL A 175 -29.28 2.40 -11.41
N GLU A 176 -29.47 1.14 -11.84
CA GLU A 176 -30.71 0.69 -12.46
C GLU A 176 -31.89 0.67 -11.46
N VAL A 177 -31.64 0.22 -10.22
CA VAL A 177 -32.67 0.22 -9.16
C VAL A 177 -33.12 1.65 -8.80
N ASP A 178 -32.21 2.62 -8.83
CA ASP A 178 -32.51 4.03 -8.56
C ASP A 178 -33.36 4.65 -9.68
N LYS A 179 -33.06 4.32 -10.95
CA LYS A 179 -33.84 4.77 -12.12
C LYS A 179 -35.26 4.18 -12.14
N THR A 180 -35.43 2.91 -11.75
CA THR A 180 -36.76 2.30 -11.67
C THR A 180 -37.66 2.87 -10.57
N LYS A 181 -37.10 3.62 -9.60
CA LYS A 181 -37.90 4.33 -8.60
C LYS A 181 -38.40 5.70 -9.09
N ASP A 182 -37.69 6.35 -10.00
CA ASP A 182 -38.05 7.67 -10.53
C ASP A 182 -39.01 7.62 -11.73
N GLU A 183 -39.06 6.51 -12.48
CA GLU A 183 -39.93 6.39 -13.67
C GLU A 183 -41.44 6.27 -13.38
N ASN A 184 -41.86 6.29 -12.10
CA ASN A 184 -43.29 6.19 -11.72
C ASN A 184 -43.98 7.53 -11.39
N ARG A 185 -43.42 8.68 -11.79
CA ARG A 185 -44.14 9.96 -11.68
C ARG A 185 -43.98 10.86 -12.92
N LYS A 186 -45.02 10.75 -13.76
CA LYS A 186 -45.65 11.77 -14.62
C LYS A 186 -45.17 11.91 -16.08
N GLU A 187 -45.97 11.30 -16.96
CA GLU A 187 -46.49 11.92 -18.19
C GLU A 187 -47.06 13.33 -17.84
N GLU A 188 -46.93 14.41 -18.61
CA GLU A 188 -47.30 14.58 -20.01
C GLU A 188 -46.80 15.96 -20.54
N LYS A 189 -46.68 16.04 -21.88
CA LYS A 189 -46.66 17.20 -22.81
C LYS A 189 -45.34 17.86 -23.27
N VAL A 190 -45.15 17.66 -24.58
CA VAL A 190 -44.24 18.21 -25.60
C VAL A 190 -44.39 19.71 -25.79
N ILE A 191 -43.27 20.44 -25.97
CA ILE A 191 -43.04 21.44 -27.05
C ILE A 191 -41.55 21.41 -27.42
N GLU A 192 -41.26 21.30 -28.72
CA GLU A 192 -39.94 21.46 -29.34
C GLU A 192 -39.39 22.88 -29.17
N GLU A 193 -38.08 23.03 -28.92
CA GLU A 193 -37.25 24.05 -29.57
C GLU A 193 -35.76 23.80 -29.29
N LYS A 194 -34.97 23.58 -30.35
CA LYS A 194 -33.53 23.91 -30.41
C LYS A 194 -33.42 25.24 -31.17
N PRO A 195 -32.33 26.05 -31.06
CA PRO A 195 -31.02 25.72 -30.47
C PRO A 195 -30.36 26.82 -29.62
N LYS A 196 -29.54 26.47 -28.61
CA LYS A 196 -28.34 27.24 -28.21
C LYS A 196 -27.28 26.28 -27.65
N LYS A 197 -26.23 25.98 -28.43
CA LYS A 197 -25.19 25.00 -28.08
C LYS A 197 -23.89 25.63 -27.55
N ASP A 198 -23.79 26.95 -27.41
CA ASP A 198 -22.49 27.58 -27.13
C ASP A 198 -22.25 27.99 -25.66
N SER A 199 -23.24 27.94 -24.77
CA SER A 199 -23.02 28.34 -23.36
C SER A 199 -22.74 27.20 -22.39
N VAL A 200 -22.99 25.94 -22.78
CA VAL A 200 -22.75 24.74 -21.95
C VAL A 200 -21.33 24.19 -22.15
N ILE A 201 -20.75 24.48 -23.31
CA ILE A 201 -19.49 23.94 -23.82
C ILE A 201 -18.29 24.48 -23.01
N THR A 202 -18.22 25.80 -22.79
CA THR A 202 -17.17 26.42 -21.95
C THR A 202 -17.18 25.99 -20.48
N GLY A 203 -18.32 25.51 -19.97
CA GLY A 203 -18.45 25.06 -18.57
C GLY A 203 -17.80 23.70 -18.32
N GLN A 204 -17.88 22.78 -19.28
CA GLN A 204 -17.37 21.42 -19.11
C GLN A 204 -15.83 21.42 -19.07
N LYS A 205 -15.18 22.23 -19.90
CA LYS A 205 -13.73 22.43 -19.83
C LYS A 205 -13.29 22.94 -18.45
N ALA A 206 -13.97 23.96 -17.93
CA ALA A 206 -13.66 24.52 -16.61
C ALA A 206 -13.86 23.48 -15.49
N GLU A 207 -14.93 22.69 -15.55
CA GLU A 207 -15.21 21.60 -14.61
C GLU A 207 -14.07 20.56 -14.58
N TYR A 208 -13.58 20.14 -15.76
CA TYR A 208 -12.48 19.19 -15.83
C TYR A 208 -11.16 19.78 -15.37
N ILE A 209 -10.87 21.06 -15.63
CA ILE A 209 -9.70 21.73 -15.04
C ILE A 209 -9.80 21.77 -13.52
N THR A 210 -10.96 22.11 -12.96
CA THR A 210 -11.19 22.06 -11.51
C THR A 210 -11.00 20.65 -10.95
N LYS A 211 -11.49 19.63 -11.66
CA LYS A 211 -11.30 18.23 -11.27
C LYS A 211 -9.82 17.82 -11.28
N LEU A 212 -9.06 18.19 -12.32
CA LEU A 212 -7.62 17.88 -12.40
C LEU A 212 -6.84 18.58 -11.28
N ASN A 213 -7.12 19.85 -11.01
CA ASN A 213 -6.53 20.59 -9.88
C ASN A 213 -6.88 19.91 -8.53
N GLY A 214 -8.11 19.39 -8.40
CA GLY A 214 -8.53 18.64 -7.22
C GLY A 214 -7.77 17.32 -7.05
N ILE A 215 -7.51 16.59 -8.14
CA ILE A 215 -6.66 15.40 -8.12
C ILE A 215 -5.25 15.79 -7.67
N GLU A 216 -4.66 16.82 -8.27
CA GLU A 216 -3.31 17.29 -7.92
C GLU A 216 -3.19 17.67 -6.44
N GLU A 217 -4.15 18.43 -5.92
CA GLU A 217 -4.19 18.80 -4.50
C GLU A 217 -4.39 17.57 -3.59
N SER A 218 -5.23 16.62 -4.00
CA SER A 218 -5.44 15.39 -3.23
C SER A 218 -4.19 14.52 -3.16
N LEU A 219 -3.37 14.52 -4.22
CA LEU A 219 -2.16 13.72 -4.31
C LEU A 219 -0.98 14.32 -3.51
N LYS A 220 -0.98 15.63 -3.20
CA LYS A 220 -0.01 16.21 -2.24
C LYS A 220 -0.07 15.54 -0.86
N LYS A 221 -1.23 15.00 -0.48
CA LYS A 221 -1.37 14.21 0.75
C LYS A 221 -0.56 12.92 0.74
N LEU A 222 0.07 12.54 -0.37
CA LEU A 222 0.99 11.41 -0.46
C LEU A 222 2.47 11.82 -0.27
N ASP A 223 2.77 13.12 -0.12
CA ASP A 223 4.15 13.61 0.00
C ASP A 223 4.84 13.06 1.27
N TYR A 224 4.09 12.80 2.35
CA TYR A 224 4.63 12.18 3.57
C TYR A 224 5.27 10.80 3.34
N LEU A 225 4.87 10.07 2.30
CA LEU A 225 5.44 8.76 1.95
C LEU A 225 6.92 8.86 1.53
N TYR A 226 7.38 10.07 1.18
CA TYR A 226 8.78 10.36 0.85
C TYR A 226 9.59 10.77 2.09
N GLU A 227 8.92 11.27 3.14
CA GLU A 227 9.56 11.72 4.38
C GLU A 227 9.96 10.55 5.28
N ASN A 228 9.26 9.42 5.18
CA ASN A 228 9.53 8.23 6.00
C ASN A 228 10.78 7.43 5.58
N GLY A 229 11.34 7.69 4.39
CA GLY A 229 12.53 7.00 3.87
C GLY A 229 12.32 5.52 3.50
N ILE A 230 11.09 5.02 3.50
CA ILE A 230 10.75 3.63 3.17
C ILE A 230 10.48 3.53 1.66
N THR A 231 11.41 2.93 0.90
CA THR A 231 11.31 2.84 -0.57
C THR A 231 10.04 2.16 -1.09
N THR A 232 9.47 1.20 -0.35
CA THR A 232 8.20 0.56 -0.71
C THR A 232 7.03 1.54 -0.61
N GLU A 233 6.98 2.37 0.43
CA GLU A 233 5.95 3.41 0.61
C GLU A 233 6.04 4.49 -0.46
N MET A 234 7.26 4.93 -0.78
CA MET A 234 7.51 5.86 -1.89
C MET A 234 6.99 5.29 -3.21
N LYS A 235 7.27 4.01 -3.49
CA LYS A 235 6.79 3.32 -4.69
C LYS A 235 5.26 3.24 -4.72
N GLU A 236 4.62 2.92 -3.60
CA GLU A 236 3.16 2.91 -3.50
C GLU A 236 2.56 4.31 -3.73
N GLY A 237 3.21 5.36 -3.22
CA GLY A 237 2.85 6.74 -3.48
C GLY A 237 2.84 7.03 -4.98
N GLU A 238 3.92 6.67 -5.69
CA GLU A 238 4.01 6.84 -7.14
C GLU A 238 2.98 6.02 -7.91
N VAL A 239 2.71 4.78 -7.50
CA VAL A 239 1.67 3.95 -8.13
C VAL A 239 0.31 4.62 -7.99
N LYS A 240 -0.05 5.09 -6.78
CA LYS A 240 -1.32 5.79 -6.55
C LYS A 240 -1.44 7.08 -7.36
N ARG A 241 -0.34 7.83 -7.51
CA ARG A 241 -0.30 9.02 -8.38
C ARG A 241 -0.54 8.62 -9.83
N TYR A 242 0.16 7.61 -10.32
CA TYR A 242 0.01 7.17 -11.69
C TYR A 242 -1.41 6.67 -11.99
N ASP A 243 -1.96 5.81 -11.13
CA ASP A 243 -3.31 5.26 -11.29
C ASP A 243 -4.38 6.34 -11.33
N ALA A 244 -4.28 7.35 -10.44
CA ALA A 244 -5.22 8.48 -10.42
C ALA A 244 -5.18 9.28 -11.73
N TRP A 245 -3.98 9.55 -12.25
CA TRP A 245 -3.82 10.26 -13.51
C TRP A 245 -4.25 9.42 -14.72
N ASP A 246 -3.98 8.12 -14.75
CA ASP A 246 -4.39 7.23 -15.84
C ASP A 246 -5.92 7.08 -15.89
N GLN A 247 -6.57 6.97 -14.73
CA GLN A 247 -8.03 6.99 -14.64
C GLN A 247 -8.62 8.30 -15.18
N ALA A 248 -8.06 9.45 -14.79
CA ALA A 248 -8.49 10.75 -15.28
C ALA A 248 -8.28 10.89 -16.80
N LEU A 249 -7.16 10.40 -17.31
CA LEU A 249 -6.84 10.41 -18.74
C LEU A 249 -7.88 9.62 -19.55
N ASN A 250 -8.21 8.41 -19.09
CA ASN A 250 -9.18 7.54 -19.76
C ASN A 250 -10.59 8.14 -19.74
N GLU A 251 -10.97 8.78 -18.63
CA GLU A 251 -12.23 9.51 -18.53
C GLU A 251 -12.31 10.68 -19.52
N ILE A 252 -11.28 11.54 -19.53
CA ILE A 252 -11.17 12.68 -20.46
C ILE A 252 -11.23 12.19 -21.90
N TYR A 253 -10.46 11.17 -22.26
CA TYR A 253 -10.47 10.59 -23.60
C TYR A 253 -11.87 10.06 -23.98
N GLY A 254 -12.60 9.48 -23.03
CA GLY A 254 -14.00 9.05 -23.19
C GLY A 254 -14.96 10.20 -23.46
N VAL A 255 -14.77 11.36 -22.82
CA VAL A 255 -15.54 12.58 -23.11
C VAL A 255 -15.20 13.12 -24.49
N LEU A 256 -13.92 13.21 -24.85
CA LEU A 256 -13.48 13.73 -26.15
C LEU A 256 -14.04 12.91 -27.31
N LYS A 257 -14.18 11.59 -27.18
CA LYS A 257 -14.85 10.73 -28.17
C LYS A 257 -16.28 11.18 -28.49
N LYS A 258 -16.98 11.79 -27.54
CA LYS A 258 -18.37 12.27 -27.69
C LYS A 258 -18.44 13.69 -28.25
N GLN A 259 -17.41 14.51 -27.99
CA GLN A 259 -17.39 15.93 -28.36
C GLN A 259 -16.74 16.20 -29.72
N LEU A 260 -15.68 15.47 -30.05
CA LEU A 260 -14.91 15.65 -31.28
C LEU A 260 -15.62 15.01 -32.46
N SER A 261 -15.49 15.61 -33.64
CA SER A 261 -15.86 14.96 -34.89
C SER A 261 -15.00 13.72 -35.13
N ILE A 262 -15.46 12.82 -36.00
CA ILE A 262 -14.74 11.59 -36.34
C ILE A 262 -13.31 11.90 -36.84
N SER A 263 -13.14 12.95 -37.64
CA SER A 263 -11.83 13.37 -38.17
C SER A 263 -10.89 13.90 -37.07
N GLU A 264 -11.39 14.78 -36.20
CA GLU A 264 -10.64 15.31 -35.04
C GLU A 264 -10.25 14.17 -34.09
N MET A 265 -11.17 13.24 -33.82
CA MET A 265 -10.93 12.10 -32.92
C MET A 265 -9.94 11.08 -33.50
N ASN A 266 -9.97 10.83 -34.82
CA ASN A 266 -8.98 9.98 -35.47
C ASN A 266 -7.58 10.61 -35.41
N THR A 267 -7.48 11.92 -35.64
CA THR A 267 -6.22 12.67 -35.46
C THR A 267 -5.71 12.58 -34.02
N LEU A 268 -6.61 12.76 -33.05
CA LEU A 268 -6.27 12.64 -31.64
C LEU A 268 -5.82 11.22 -31.26
N ARG A 269 -6.41 10.17 -31.87
CA ARG A 269 -6.02 8.78 -31.63
C ARG A 269 -4.57 8.51 -32.02
N GLU A 270 -4.13 8.99 -33.19
CA GLU A 270 -2.73 8.81 -33.60
C GLU A 270 -1.80 9.60 -32.67
N LYS A 271 -2.13 10.85 -32.33
CA LYS A 271 -1.38 11.63 -31.33
C LYS A 271 -1.33 10.96 -29.96
N GLN A 272 -2.37 10.20 -29.57
CA GLN A 272 -2.40 9.47 -28.31
C GLN A 272 -1.47 8.24 -28.34
N ARG A 273 -1.36 7.55 -29.48
CA ARG A 273 -0.41 6.43 -29.67
C ARG A 273 1.04 6.90 -29.66
N GLU A 274 1.32 8.00 -30.35
CA GLU A 274 2.63 8.66 -30.31
C GLU A 274 2.98 9.08 -28.88
N TRP A 275 2.03 9.68 -28.17
CA TRP A 275 2.22 10.06 -26.77
C TRP A 275 2.50 8.86 -25.85
N ILE A 276 1.83 7.71 -26.01
CA ILE A 276 2.13 6.50 -25.22
C ILE A 276 3.58 6.07 -25.45
N THR A 277 4.04 6.10 -26.70
CA THR A 277 5.43 5.76 -27.05
C THR A 277 6.42 6.73 -26.38
N TYR A 278 6.14 8.04 -26.44
CA TYR A 278 6.93 9.06 -25.75
C TYR A 278 6.96 8.88 -24.23
N ARG A 279 5.80 8.62 -23.61
CA ARG A 279 5.69 8.35 -22.16
C ARG A 279 6.56 7.17 -21.75
N ASP A 280 6.48 6.07 -22.49
CA ASP A 280 7.19 4.85 -22.16
C ASP A 280 8.71 5.00 -22.39
N SER A 281 9.13 5.73 -23.43
CA SER A 281 10.53 6.13 -23.65
C SER A 281 11.06 6.97 -22.47
N LYS A 282 10.32 7.99 -22.03
CA LYS A 282 10.70 8.80 -20.87
C LYS A 282 10.77 8.02 -19.56
N ALA A 283 9.94 6.98 -19.41
CA ALA A 283 9.99 6.11 -18.25
C ALA A 283 11.24 5.22 -18.28
N GLU A 284 11.65 4.75 -19.46
CA GLU A 284 12.87 3.99 -19.67
C GLU A 284 14.13 4.84 -19.46
N GLU A 285 14.15 6.08 -19.95
CA GLU A 285 15.22 7.05 -19.65
C GLU A 285 15.37 7.26 -18.14
N ALA A 286 14.26 7.50 -17.43
CA ALA A 286 14.26 7.67 -15.98
C ALA A 286 14.76 6.43 -15.23
N TRP A 287 14.46 5.23 -15.73
CA TRP A 287 15.03 3.98 -15.21
C TRP A 287 16.55 3.95 -15.36
N ASN A 288 17.05 4.25 -16.56
CA ASN A 288 18.48 4.18 -16.89
C ASN A 288 19.32 5.21 -16.11
N GLU A 289 18.80 6.41 -15.90
CA GLU A 289 19.47 7.48 -15.15
C GLU A 289 19.52 7.21 -13.64
N SER A 290 18.56 6.45 -13.11
CA SER A 290 18.42 6.19 -11.67
C SER A 290 19.27 5.01 -11.15
N GLY A 291 19.97 4.30 -12.02
CA GLY A 291 20.76 3.12 -11.68
C GLY A 291 19.92 1.83 -11.58
N GLN A 292 20.38 0.85 -10.78
CA GLN A 292 19.68 -0.42 -10.59
C GLN A 292 19.07 -0.49 -9.19
N GLY A 293 17.84 -1.00 -9.06
CA GLY A 293 17.22 -1.32 -7.77
C GLY A 293 15.80 -0.79 -7.61
N THR A 294 15.35 -0.59 -6.37
CA THR A 294 13.99 -0.11 -6.08
C THR A 294 13.79 1.37 -6.47
N LEU A 295 14.85 2.18 -6.40
CA LEU A 295 14.82 3.60 -6.79
C LEU A 295 14.55 3.79 -8.30
N SER A 296 15.10 2.94 -9.17
CA SER A 296 14.80 3.01 -10.61
C SER A 296 13.34 2.66 -10.91
N GLY A 297 12.76 1.73 -10.15
CA GLY A 297 11.33 1.43 -10.20
C GLY A 297 10.45 2.60 -9.79
N ILE A 298 10.83 3.34 -8.74
CA ILE A 298 10.13 4.56 -8.30
C ILE A 298 10.22 5.64 -9.39
N ALA A 299 11.42 5.91 -9.91
CA ALA A 299 11.64 6.90 -10.96
C ALA A 299 10.84 6.61 -12.24
N THR A 300 10.74 5.34 -12.64
CA THR A 300 9.95 4.90 -13.79
C THR A 300 8.47 5.26 -13.61
N ILE A 301 7.91 4.95 -12.45
CA ILE A 301 6.48 5.17 -12.16
C ILE A 301 6.21 6.68 -12.02
N SER A 302 7.11 7.42 -11.38
CA SER A 302 7.05 8.88 -11.26
C SER A 302 7.05 9.59 -12.63
N SER A 303 7.91 9.14 -13.54
CA SER A 303 7.96 9.63 -14.93
C SER A 303 6.64 9.37 -15.68
N LYS A 304 6.04 8.17 -15.51
CA LYS A 304 4.72 7.85 -16.06
C LYS A 304 3.62 8.71 -15.46
N ALA A 305 3.60 8.92 -14.14
CA ALA A 305 2.62 9.75 -13.45
C ALA A 305 2.66 11.20 -13.96
N THR A 306 3.85 11.79 -14.01
CA THR A 306 4.08 13.17 -14.48
C THR A 306 3.63 13.35 -15.92
N SER A 307 4.07 12.47 -16.82
CA SER A 307 3.71 12.52 -18.25
C SER A 307 2.20 12.36 -18.46
N THR A 308 1.54 11.53 -17.64
CA THR A 308 0.09 11.29 -17.70
C THR A 308 -0.70 12.49 -17.19
N ARG A 309 -0.27 13.10 -16.08
CA ARG A 309 -0.84 14.37 -15.59
C ARG A 309 -0.81 15.45 -16.68
N GLU A 310 0.36 15.71 -17.24
CA GLU A 310 0.54 16.74 -18.27
C GLU A 310 -0.37 16.47 -19.48
N ARG A 311 -0.52 15.20 -19.87
CA ARG A 311 -1.43 14.83 -20.94
C ARG A 311 -2.89 15.08 -20.60
N CYS A 312 -3.33 14.82 -19.36
CA CYS A 312 -4.69 15.14 -18.92
C CYS A 312 -5.00 16.63 -19.11
N TYR A 313 -4.14 17.52 -18.62
CA TYR A 313 -4.32 18.97 -18.82
C TYR A 313 -4.30 19.34 -20.30
N GLN A 314 -3.35 18.82 -21.07
CA GLN A 314 -3.26 19.08 -22.51
C GLN A 314 -4.54 18.66 -23.27
N LEU A 315 -5.10 17.49 -22.95
CA LEU A 315 -6.33 17.00 -23.57
C LEU A 315 -7.52 17.91 -23.27
N VAL A 316 -7.66 18.35 -22.01
CA VAL A 316 -8.73 19.27 -21.61
C VAL A 316 -8.53 20.64 -22.26
N GLU A 317 -7.32 21.18 -22.22
CA GLU A 317 -7.03 22.53 -22.71
C GLU A 317 -7.17 22.67 -24.22
N GLN A 318 -6.73 21.67 -24.98
CA GLN A 318 -6.64 21.77 -26.44
C GLN A 318 -7.84 21.16 -27.17
N TYR A 319 -8.52 20.17 -26.58
CA TYR A 319 -9.53 19.38 -27.30
C TYR A 319 -10.92 19.41 -26.66
N MET A 320 -11.02 19.69 -25.36
CA MET A 320 -12.33 19.76 -24.71
C MET A 320 -13.02 21.06 -25.10
N LYS A 321 -14.20 20.92 -25.68
CA LYS A 321 -15.04 22.04 -26.09
C LYS A 321 -15.77 22.54 -24.86
#